data_AF-A0A257ZG03-F1
#
_entry.id   AF-A0A257ZG03-F1
#
_cell.length_a   1.000
_cell.length_b   1.000
_cell.length_c   1.000
_cell.angle_alpha   90.00
_cell.angle_beta   90.00
_cell.angle_gamma   90.00
#
_symmetry.space_group_name_H-M   'P 1'
#
loop_
_entity.id
_entity.type
_entity.pdbx_description
1 polymer ?
#
loop_
_entity_poly.entity_id
_entity_poly.type
_entity_poly.pdbx_seq_one_letter_code
_entity_poly.pdbx_strand_id
1 'polypeptide(L)'
;MQTTLAGEVSLSGVGVHGGVEARLTFRPAAADSGVVFSRTFADQAPRRLPVSRQSVQATDLATVLGDRSGAVVSTVEHVLAAFSGLGVDNVEVEIDGPEVPILDGSAAPVVQAVDRVGIATLSARRKYLKVLKPVRVE
;
A
#
# COMPACT_ATOMS: atom_id res chain seq x y z
N MET A 1 11.04 0.46 17.21
CA MET A 1 10.45 -0.86 16.95
C MET A 1 9.66 -0.78 15.65
N GLN A 2 9.42 -1.91 14.98
CA GLN A 2 8.52 -1.94 13.82
C GLN A 2 7.08 -1.73 14.28
N THR A 3 6.23 -1.29 13.36
CA THR A 3 4.81 -1.05 13.63
C THR A 3 3.91 -1.79 12.65
N THR A 4 2.65 -1.94 13.04
CA THR A 4 1.54 -2.37 12.19
C THR A 4 0.26 -1.68 12.64
N LEU A 5 -0.88 -1.94 11.99
CA LEU A 5 -2.18 -1.43 12.45
C LEU A 5 -2.62 -2.18 13.71
N ALA A 6 -3.31 -1.51 14.64
CA ALA A 6 -3.86 -2.17 15.81
C ALA A 6 -5.21 -2.89 15.54
N GLY A 7 -5.81 -2.63 14.38
CA GLY A 7 -7.03 -3.28 13.90
C GLY A 7 -7.18 -3.17 12.39
N GLU A 8 -8.21 -3.83 11.85
CA GLU A 8 -8.58 -3.77 10.45
C GLU A 8 -9.44 -2.53 10.15
N VAL A 9 -9.22 -1.90 8.99
CA VAL A 9 -10.07 -0.81 8.49
C VAL A 9 -10.26 -0.91 6.98
N SER A 10 -11.45 -0.57 6.49
CA SER A 10 -11.75 -0.54 5.06
C SER A 10 -12.13 0.86 4.57
N LEU A 11 -11.80 1.13 3.31
CA LEU A 11 -12.20 2.30 2.55
C LEU A 11 -12.80 1.85 1.22
N SER A 12 -13.79 2.59 0.70
CA SER A 12 -14.36 2.32 -0.61
C SER A 12 -14.47 3.62 -1.41
N GLY A 13 -14.32 3.52 -2.72
CA GLY A 13 -14.46 4.64 -3.64
C GLY A 13 -14.19 4.23 -5.07
N VAL A 14 -13.96 5.22 -5.94
CA VAL A 14 -13.77 5.03 -7.38
C VAL A 14 -12.33 5.32 -7.76
N GLY A 15 -11.74 4.50 -8.64
CA GLY A 15 -10.43 4.77 -9.25
C GLY A 15 -10.47 5.99 -10.19
N VAL A 16 -9.44 6.83 -10.19
CA VAL A 16 -9.42 8.08 -10.99
C VAL A 16 -9.23 7.82 -12.47
N HIS A 17 -8.53 6.75 -12.84
CA HIS A 17 -8.25 6.44 -14.24
C HIS A 17 -9.27 5.48 -14.84
N GLY A 18 -9.62 4.43 -14.10
CA GLY A 18 -10.53 3.39 -14.56
C GLY A 18 -12.01 3.73 -14.36
N GLY A 19 -12.34 4.63 -13.43
CA GLY A 19 -13.74 4.87 -13.05
C GLY A 19 -14.43 3.66 -12.39
N VAL A 20 -13.65 2.66 -11.96
CA VAL A 20 -14.15 1.42 -11.37
C VAL A 20 -14.18 1.56 -9.84
N GLU A 21 -15.27 1.11 -9.22
CA GLU A 21 -15.36 1.02 -7.76
C GLU A 21 -14.40 -0.03 -7.21
N ALA A 22 -13.76 0.29 -6.10
CA ALA A 22 -12.92 -0.65 -5.37
C ALA A 22 -13.06 -0.43 -3.85
N ARG A 23 -12.96 -1.53 -3.11
CA ARG A 23 -12.79 -1.55 -1.66
C ARG A 23 -11.34 -1.90 -1.34
N LEU A 24 -10.73 -1.06 -0.51
CA LEU A 24 -9.48 -1.32 0.17
C LEU A 24 -9.77 -1.84 1.57
N THR A 25 -9.02 -2.84 2.03
CA THR A 25 -8.98 -3.26 3.42
C THR A 25 -7.54 -3.34 3.89
N PHE A 26 -7.21 -2.60 4.95
CA PHE A 26 -5.90 -2.63 5.58
C PHE A 26 -5.94 -3.55 6.80
N ARG A 27 -5.09 -4.57 6.82
CA ARG A 27 -5.00 -5.56 7.90
C ARG A 27 -3.66 -5.45 8.63
N PRO A 28 -3.63 -5.65 9.96
CA PRO A 28 -2.39 -5.85 10.68
C PRO A 28 -1.56 -6.99 10.07
N ALA A 29 -0.24 -6.84 10.06
CA ALA A 29 0.68 -7.83 9.52
C ALA A 29 1.86 -8.08 10.46
N ALA A 30 2.45 -9.27 10.34
CA ALA A 30 3.57 -9.69 11.17
C ALA A 30 4.83 -8.84 10.91
N ALA A 31 5.77 -8.86 11.85
CA ALA A 31 7.05 -8.17 11.69
C ALA A 31 7.81 -8.68 10.46
N ASP A 32 8.57 -7.77 9.84
CA ASP A 32 9.36 -7.99 8.63
C ASP A 32 8.53 -8.41 7.38
N SER A 33 7.20 -8.29 7.42
CA SER A 33 6.35 -8.53 6.24
C SER A 33 6.35 -7.35 5.26
N GLY A 34 6.55 -6.12 5.75
CA GLY A 34 6.47 -4.91 4.94
C GLY A 34 5.04 -4.56 4.53
N VAL A 35 4.90 -3.70 3.51
CA VAL A 35 3.62 -3.43 2.86
C VAL A 35 3.41 -4.46 1.77
N VAL A 36 2.28 -5.17 1.79
CA VAL A 36 1.93 -6.18 0.78
C VAL A 36 0.56 -5.86 0.21
N PHE A 37 0.47 -5.66 -1.10
CA PHE A 37 -0.83 -5.58 -1.78
C PHE A 37 -1.32 -6.98 -2.11
N SER A 38 -2.60 -7.25 -1.88
CA SER A 38 -3.26 -8.49 -2.26
C SER A 38 -4.50 -8.14 -3.07
N ARG A 39 -4.51 -8.49 -4.35
CA ARG A 39 -5.69 -8.28 -5.20
C ARG A 39 -6.45 -9.58 -5.39
N THR A 40 -7.73 -9.55 -5.05
CA THR A 40 -8.66 -10.67 -5.32
C THR A 40 -9.21 -10.54 -6.73
N PHE A 41 -9.35 -11.67 -7.41
CA PHE A 41 -9.98 -11.78 -8.72
C PHE A 41 -11.16 -12.74 -8.61
N ALA A 42 -12.20 -12.57 -9.44
CA ALA A 42 -13.40 -13.41 -9.37
C ALA A 42 -13.10 -14.90 -9.54
N ASP A 43 -12.20 -15.25 -10.47
CA ASP A 43 -11.96 -16.64 -10.89
C ASP A 43 -10.50 -17.09 -10.66
N GLN A 44 -9.70 -16.34 -9.89
CA GLN A 44 -8.29 -16.65 -9.68
C GLN A 44 -7.90 -16.48 -8.21
N ALA A 45 -6.88 -17.22 -7.80
CA ALA A 45 -6.28 -17.04 -6.50
C ALA A 45 -5.79 -15.58 -6.33
N PRO A 46 -5.91 -14.99 -5.13
CA PRO A 46 -5.43 -13.65 -4.89
C PRO A 46 -3.95 -13.50 -5.26
N ARG A 47 -3.60 -12.44 -5.98
CA ARG A 47 -2.21 -12.13 -6.28
C ARG A 47 -1.66 -11.23 -5.19
N ARG A 48 -0.72 -11.77 -4.42
CA ARG A 48 0.00 -11.06 -3.36
C ARG A 48 1.31 -10.51 -3.88
N LEU A 49 1.54 -9.22 -3.68
CA LEU A 49 2.67 -8.49 -4.21
C LEU A 49 3.32 -7.63 -3.11
N PRO A 50 4.49 -8.04 -2.60
CA PRO A 50 5.27 -7.20 -1.69
C PRO A 50 5.72 -5.91 -2.38
N VAL A 51 5.52 -4.77 -1.72
CA VAL A 51 5.92 -3.48 -2.25
C VAL A 51 7.44 -3.37 -2.23
N SER A 52 8.01 -3.23 -3.42
CA SER A 52 9.44 -2.98 -3.60
C SER A 52 9.69 -2.22 -4.89
N ARG A 53 10.91 -1.69 -5.05
CA ARG A 53 11.32 -1.06 -6.32
C ARG A 53 11.18 -2.00 -7.53
N GLN A 54 11.34 -3.31 -7.31
CA GLN A 54 11.22 -4.34 -8.36
C GLN A 54 9.75 -4.62 -8.74
N SER A 55 8.80 -4.26 -7.88
CA SER A 55 7.38 -4.40 -8.16
C SER A 55 6.79 -3.24 -8.96
N VAL A 56 7.52 -2.13 -9.15
CA VAL A 56 7.04 -1.00 -9.96
C VAL A 56 7.14 -1.37 -11.45
N GLN A 57 6.00 -1.34 -12.15
CA GLN A 57 5.90 -1.71 -13.58
C GLN A 57 5.72 -0.51 -14.50
N ALA A 58 5.04 0.54 -14.04
CA ALA A 58 4.81 1.76 -14.78
C ALA A 58 4.68 2.96 -13.84
N THR A 59 4.99 4.14 -14.37
CA THR A 59 4.96 5.42 -13.64
C THR A 59 4.25 6.53 -14.42
N ASP A 60 3.67 6.23 -15.58
CA ASP A 60 2.87 7.20 -16.34
C ASP A 60 1.52 7.41 -15.64
N LEU A 61 1.21 8.66 -15.31
CA LEU A 61 0.02 9.12 -14.57
C LEU A 61 -0.09 8.64 -13.12
N ALA A 62 0.36 7.43 -12.81
CA ALA A 62 0.31 6.83 -11.48
C ALA A 62 1.44 5.82 -11.26
N THR A 63 1.68 5.43 -10.01
CA THR A 63 2.54 4.28 -9.70
C THR A 63 1.76 2.97 -9.85
N VAL A 64 2.20 2.11 -10.76
CA VAL A 64 1.60 0.79 -10.98
C VAL A 64 2.50 -0.30 -10.44
N LEU A 65 1.94 -1.15 -9.58
CA LEU A 65 2.61 -2.33 -9.05
C LEU A 65 2.22 -3.59 -9.83
N GLY A 66 3.19 -4.44 -10.11
CA GLY A 66 3.00 -5.75 -10.72
C GLY A 66 4.24 -6.63 -10.62
N ASP A 67 4.18 -7.77 -11.30
CA ASP A 67 5.29 -8.72 -11.44
C ASP A 67 5.37 -9.20 -12.91
N ARG A 68 6.15 -10.25 -13.18
CA ARG A 68 6.31 -10.80 -14.53
C ARG A 68 5.02 -11.31 -15.18
N SER A 69 3.99 -11.61 -14.40
CA SER A 69 2.65 -11.99 -14.88
C SER A 69 1.75 -10.78 -15.14
N GLY A 70 2.23 -9.56 -14.91
CA GLY A 70 1.56 -8.31 -15.25
C GLY A 70 1.18 -7.46 -14.03
N ALA A 71 0.52 -6.35 -14.31
CA ALA A 71 0.04 -5.41 -13.31
C ALA A 71 -0.93 -6.07 -12.31
N VAL A 72 -0.84 -5.63 -11.06
CA VAL A 72 -1.71 -6.04 -9.96
C VAL A 72 -2.62 -4.89 -9.59
N VAL A 73 -2.04 -3.74 -9.27
CA VAL A 73 -2.76 -2.58 -8.75
C VAL A 73 -2.09 -1.27 -9.18
N SER A 74 -2.88 -0.24 -9.51
CA SER A 74 -2.41 1.10 -9.82
C SER A 74 -2.78 2.13 -8.74
N THR A 75 -2.16 3.31 -8.82
CA THR A 75 -2.48 4.49 -7.99
C THR A 75 -2.16 4.28 -6.50
N VAL A 76 -1.09 3.54 -6.21
CA VAL A 76 -0.71 3.13 -4.84
C VAL A 76 -0.05 4.24 -4.01
N GLU A 77 0.43 5.30 -4.66
CA GLU A 77 1.32 6.30 -4.10
C GLU A 77 0.77 7.04 -2.88
N HIS A 78 -0.52 7.41 -2.86
CA HIS A 78 -1.11 8.12 -1.72
C HIS A 78 -1.27 7.22 -0.49
N VAL A 79 -1.62 5.95 -0.70
CA VAL A 79 -1.66 4.94 0.37
C VAL A 79 -0.26 4.73 0.95
N LEU A 80 0.75 4.55 0.09
CA LEU A 80 2.14 4.39 0.51
C LEU A 80 2.69 5.64 1.22
N ALA A 81 2.32 6.84 0.77
CA ALA A 81 2.69 8.09 1.41
C ALA A 81 2.09 8.19 2.83
N ALA A 82 0.82 7.82 3.01
CA ALA A 82 0.18 7.80 4.32
C ALA A 82 0.88 6.83 5.29
N PHE A 83 1.14 5.60 4.85
CA PHE A 83 1.86 4.62 5.68
C PHE A 83 3.27 5.08 6.03
N SER A 84 3.99 5.67 5.08
CA SER A 84 5.32 6.24 5.33
C SER A 84 5.27 7.37 6.36
N GLY A 85 4.33 8.32 6.20
CA GLY A 85 4.17 9.47 7.09
C GLY A 85 3.75 9.10 8.52
N LEU A 86 2.90 8.07 8.65
CA LEU A 86 2.46 7.54 9.95
C LEU A 86 3.45 6.53 10.55
N GLY A 87 4.47 6.15 9.78
CA GLY A 87 5.45 5.15 10.19
C GLY A 87 4.85 3.77 10.40
N VAL A 88 3.92 3.34 9.54
CA VAL A 88 3.39 1.96 9.45
C VAL A 88 4.38 1.11 8.64
N ASP A 89 5.01 0.11 9.28
CA ASP A 89 6.01 -0.72 8.63
C ASP A 89 5.44 -1.99 7.99
N ASN A 90 4.43 -2.59 8.61
CA ASN A 90 3.87 -3.87 8.21
C ASN A 90 2.35 -3.76 8.07
N VAL A 91 1.82 -4.02 6.87
CA VAL A 91 0.37 -3.98 6.61
C VAL A 91 0.06 -4.78 5.34
N GLU A 92 -1.01 -5.57 5.38
CA GLU A 92 -1.58 -6.18 4.19
C GLU A 92 -2.71 -5.29 3.67
N VAL A 93 -2.62 -4.92 2.39
CA VAL A 93 -3.58 -4.07 1.69
C VAL A 93 -4.34 -4.94 0.70
N GLU A 94 -5.54 -5.36 1.09
CA GLU A 94 -6.44 -6.07 0.21
C GLU A 94 -7.22 -5.10 -0.67
N ILE A 95 -7.39 -5.45 -1.94
CA ILE A 95 -8.18 -4.69 -2.90
C ILE A 95 -8.96 -5.64 -3.83
N ASP A 96 -10.22 -5.31 -4.13
CA ASP A 96 -11.06 -6.05 -5.08
C ASP A 96 -11.08 -5.45 -6.50
N GLY A 97 -10.62 -4.21 -6.65
CA GLY A 97 -10.47 -3.52 -7.93
C GLY A 97 -9.02 -3.47 -8.46
N PRO A 98 -8.86 -3.02 -9.72
CA PRO A 98 -7.53 -2.85 -10.35
C PRO A 98 -6.77 -1.61 -9.87
N GLU A 99 -7.46 -0.67 -9.24
CA GLU A 99 -6.95 0.67 -8.95
C GLU A 99 -7.36 1.06 -7.53
N VAL A 100 -6.42 1.61 -6.77
CA VAL A 100 -6.70 2.23 -5.47
C VAL A 100 -7.68 3.39 -5.67
N PRO A 101 -8.81 3.44 -4.95
CA PRO A 101 -9.73 4.57 -5.01
C PRO A 101 -9.04 5.92 -4.80
N ILE A 102 -9.42 6.92 -5.59
CA ILE A 102 -8.84 8.26 -5.49
C ILE A 102 -9.25 8.97 -4.19
N LEU A 103 -10.38 8.56 -3.61
CA LEU A 103 -10.98 9.16 -2.42
C LEU A 103 -11.19 10.67 -2.62
N ASP A 104 -10.47 11.51 -1.87
CA ASP A 104 -10.50 12.97 -2.03
C ASP A 104 -9.32 13.53 -2.85
N GLY A 105 -8.52 12.65 -3.45
CA GLY A 105 -7.30 13.00 -4.19
C GLY A 105 -6.06 13.20 -3.31
N SER A 106 -6.17 12.98 -1.99
CA SER A 106 -5.07 13.14 -1.03
C SER A 106 -4.83 11.87 -0.21
N ALA A 107 -3.83 11.93 0.68
CA ALA A 107 -3.59 10.89 1.68
C ALA A 107 -4.47 11.02 2.94
N ALA A 108 -5.20 12.13 3.12
CA ALA A 108 -5.93 12.42 4.35
C ALA A 108 -6.98 11.35 4.73
N PRO A 109 -7.75 10.78 3.80
CA PRO A 109 -8.71 9.72 4.12
C PRO A 109 -8.02 8.43 4.62
N VAL A 110 -6.85 8.11 4.07
CA VAL A 110 -6.04 6.96 4.50
C VAL A 110 -5.49 7.20 5.90
N VAL A 111 -5.01 8.42 6.18
CA VAL A 111 -4.54 8.81 7.51
C VAL A 111 -5.66 8.68 8.54
N GLN A 112 -6.83 9.24 8.26
CA GLN A 112 -7.99 9.15 9.15
C GLN A 112 -8.42 7.71 9.40
N ALA A 113 -8.35 6.84 8.39
CA ALA A 113 -8.65 5.42 8.54
C ALA A 113 -7.68 4.72 9.49
N VAL A 114 -6.38 4.98 9.34
CA VAL A 114 -5.34 4.44 10.23
C VAL A 114 -5.49 4.98 11.64
N ASP A 115 -5.74 6.28 11.82
CA ASP A 115 -5.92 6.90 13.15
C ASP A 115 -7.11 6.30 13.91
N ARG A 116 -8.19 5.91 13.21
CA ARG A 116 -9.37 5.26 13.83
C ARG A 116 -9.05 3.90 14.44
N VAL A 117 -8.17 3.13 13.81
CA VAL A 117 -7.77 1.80 14.33
C VAL A 117 -6.53 1.85 15.19
N GLY A 118 -5.70 2.88 15.06
CA GLY A 118 -4.46 3.05 15.78
C GLY A 118 -3.32 2.19 15.24
N ILE A 119 -2.15 2.38 15.84
CA ILE A 119 -0.89 1.71 15.46
C ILE A 119 -0.41 0.84 16.63
N ALA A 120 -0.06 -0.41 16.33
CA ALA A 120 0.54 -1.35 17.26
C ALA A 120 2.06 -1.45 17.03
N THR A 121 2.81 -1.56 18.12
CA THR A 121 4.26 -1.79 18.07
C THR A 121 4.57 -3.28 18.11
N LEU A 122 5.50 -3.73 17.27
CA LEU A 122 6.00 -5.10 17.21
C LEU A 122 7.38 -5.19 17.88
N SER A 123 7.77 -6.36 18.38
CA SER A 123 9.05 -6.55 19.08
C SER A 123 10.30 -6.42 18.18
N ALA A 124 10.12 -6.49 16.86
CA ALA A 124 11.21 -6.37 15.89
C ALA A 124 11.76 -4.94 15.80
N ARG A 125 13.06 -4.81 15.56
CA ARG A 125 13.68 -3.49 15.34
C ARG A 125 13.34 -2.96 13.94
N ARG A 126 12.98 -1.68 13.89
CA ARG A 126 12.75 -0.97 12.62
C ARG A 126 14.09 -0.72 11.92
N LYS A 127 14.14 -0.98 10.61
CA LYS A 127 15.31 -0.77 9.75
C LYS A 127 15.11 0.54 8.99
N TYR A 128 16.17 1.31 8.83
CA TYR A 128 16.16 2.57 8.09
C TYR A 128 17.23 2.56 7.00
N LEU A 129 16.91 3.15 5.85
CA LEU A 129 17.89 3.40 4.79
C LEU A 129 18.65 4.68 5.11
N LYS A 130 19.95 4.54 5.38
CA LYS A 130 20.86 5.68 5.58
C LYS A 130 21.60 5.98 4.28
N VAL A 131 21.39 7.16 3.71
CA VAL A 131 22.15 7.63 2.54
C VAL A 131 23.55 8.04 3.00
N LEU A 132 24.57 7.31 2.56
CA LEU A 132 25.96 7.52 3.00
C LEU A 132 26.76 8.44 2.07
N LYS A 133 26.32 8.59 0.82
CA LYS A 133 26.95 9.40 -0.22
C LYS A 133 25.86 10.02 -1.11
N PRO A 134 26.11 11.19 -1.72
CA PRO A 134 25.17 11.77 -2.69
C PRO A 134 24.85 10.79 -3.83
N VAL A 135 23.58 10.81 -4.28
CA VAL A 135 23.08 10.05 -5.43
C VAL A 135 22.37 11.04 -6.35
N ARG A 136 22.66 10.99 -7.66
CA ARG A 136 22.03 11.79 -8.70
C ARG A 136 21.58 10.86 -9.82
N VAL A 137 20.40 11.14 -10.37
CA VAL A 137 19.84 10.50 -11.57
C VAL A 137 19.50 11.60 -12.57
N GLU A 138 19.63 11.31 -13.86
CA GLU A 138 19.31 12.21 -14.99
C GLU A 138 18.51 11.44 -16.03
#